data_AF-A0A3A0FYY5-F1
#
_entry.id   AF-A0A3A0FYY5-F1
#
_cell.length_a   1.000
_cell.length_b   1.000
_cell.length_c   1.000
_cell.angle_alpha   90.00
_cell.angle_beta   90.00
_cell.angle_gamma   90.00
#
_symmetry.space_group_name_H-M   'P 1'
#
loop_
_entity.id
_entity.type
_entity.pdbx_description
1 polymer ?
#
loop_
_entity_poly.entity_id
_entity_poly.type
_entity_poly.pdbx_seq_one_letter_code
_entity_poly.pdbx_strand_id
1 'polypeptide(L)'
;MTTIGYRSNILALRAQTGLGQVRDQLGSSFERLSSGQRINRPSDDAAGLAIASTLSSSSRRFAQSIRNVNDGLSALNLAEGAARSGSDILVRLKELATQSANGSFSSTQRAALNSEAQALQAEYNRIISSTRLNGLSLLHHQTSTMVIQAGFTSSDSLYQLNFSNLGVGNYGYGTYGSAASHTVGAAPSGIKSGDFNNDGILDLVTSNQTDGTITVALGNGDGSLLASISFTALGSVRDLEVADINNDGNYDVVVVAASAVGVMLGNGNGSFQGVRSYATIGQSTQVSIADLNGDGKLDIVTDGKSGLPAYFSVLLGNGDGTLQAKQDYGAGSSGVGLPILKDINRDGKLDIVADSNGVGGVNILLGNGNGTFLAATNISMGNASDLAVGDINNDGKLDLITSDSSGSHILVRLGNGDATFQSALSFAAPAGAGDLALGDLNSDGKLDLVFTKSGTVSTLLGNGDGSFQGYSSIAVTGASESLLSDLDGDGVLDIISANSSGSNIAVMLGDSYAVSFLNSLDISTRQGALAAIRALDTAEQALGSGLGVIGSLQSRLSFGNDQLASLRENYVAAASRINDIDVAAETARMVALQIREQVSSAILAQANQAPELALSLIADIN
;
A
#
# COMPACT_ATOMS: atom_id res chain seq x y z
N MET A 1 90.60 -35.61 37.94
CA MET A 1 89.20 -35.98 38.22
C MET A 1 88.61 -34.82 39.00
N THR A 2 87.59 -34.08 38.58
CA THR A 2 86.53 -34.34 37.60
C THR A 2 86.05 -32.97 37.13
N THR A 3 86.16 -32.69 35.83
CA THR A 3 85.52 -31.55 35.18
C THR A 3 84.01 -31.82 35.20
N ILE A 4 83.33 -31.47 36.28
CA ILE A 4 81.86 -31.40 36.29
C ILE A 4 81.53 -30.10 35.57
N GLY A 5 81.35 -30.20 34.25
CA GLY A 5 80.69 -29.13 33.51
C GLY A 5 79.35 -28.87 34.17
N TYR A 6 79.19 -27.68 34.75
CA TYR A 6 77.90 -27.12 35.14
C TYR A 6 77.03 -27.10 33.88
N ARG A 7 76.32 -28.19 33.64
CA ARG A 7 75.23 -28.25 32.68
C ARG A 7 74.24 -27.19 33.13
N SER A 8 74.07 -26.19 32.26
CA SER A 8 72.97 -25.23 32.18
C SER A 8 72.06 -25.22 33.41
N ASN A 9 71.96 -24.07 34.08
CA ASN A 9 70.87 -23.85 35.03
C ASN A 9 69.54 -23.89 34.24
N ILE A 10 69.02 -25.10 34.03
CA ILE A 10 67.86 -25.37 33.18
C ILE A 10 66.62 -24.70 33.78
N LEU A 11 66.58 -24.53 35.11
CA LEU A 11 65.52 -23.80 35.81
C LEU A 11 65.58 -22.30 35.50
N ALA A 12 66.74 -21.66 35.60
CA ALA A 12 66.90 -20.26 35.23
C ALA A 12 66.70 -20.03 33.73
N LEU A 13 67.19 -20.94 32.87
CA LEU A 13 66.99 -20.84 31.42
C LEU A 13 65.51 -20.97 31.05
N ARG A 14 64.78 -21.91 31.66
CA ARG A 14 63.32 -22.04 31.48
C ARG A 14 62.55 -20.84 32.04
N ALA A 15 62.99 -20.28 33.17
CA ALA A 15 62.39 -19.07 33.73
C ALA A 15 62.65 -17.84 32.84
N GLN A 16 63.85 -17.73 32.25
CA GLN A 16 64.22 -16.64 31.35
C GLN A 16 63.48 -16.71 30.00
N THR A 17 63.34 -17.91 29.42
CA THR A 17 62.53 -18.09 28.20
C THR A 17 61.06 -17.82 28.47
N GLY A 18 60.54 -18.25 29.63
CA GLY A 18 59.18 -17.94 30.07
C GLY A 18 58.95 -16.44 30.27
N LEU A 19 59.91 -15.72 30.86
CA LEU A 19 59.87 -14.26 31.03
C LEU A 19 59.86 -13.50 29.69
N GLY A 20 60.68 -13.92 28.74
CA GLY A 20 60.68 -13.36 27.39
C GLY A 20 59.30 -13.48 26.74
N GLN A 21 58.71 -14.67 26.81
CA GLN A 21 57.36 -14.93 26.28
C GLN A 21 56.28 -14.07 26.96
N VAL A 22 56.35 -13.90 28.29
CA VAL A 22 55.39 -13.06 29.03
C VAL A 22 55.51 -11.60 28.65
N ARG A 23 56.73 -11.08 28.42
CA ARG A 23 56.96 -9.69 27.98
C ARG A 23 56.44 -9.43 26.57
N ASP A 24 56.64 -10.36 25.65
CA ASP A 24 56.08 -10.27 24.29
C ASP A 24 54.55 -10.23 24.32
N GLN A 25 53.94 -11.09 25.15
CA GLN A 25 52.49 -11.11 25.35
C GLN A 25 51.95 -9.83 26.00
N LEU A 26 52.69 -9.24 26.94
CA LEU A 26 52.38 -7.93 27.52
C LEU A 26 52.41 -6.83 26.46
N GLY A 27 53.42 -6.82 25.59
CA GLY A 27 53.51 -5.86 24.48
C GLY A 27 52.31 -5.94 23.55
N SER A 28 51.88 -7.15 23.18
CA SER A 28 50.65 -7.35 22.38
C SER A 28 49.38 -6.90 23.11
N SER A 29 49.30 -7.10 24.42
CA SER A 29 48.17 -6.66 25.25
C SER A 29 48.05 -5.14 25.30
N PHE A 30 49.18 -4.43 25.43
CA PHE A 30 49.22 -2.97 25.34
C PHE A 30 48.80 -2.44 23.95
N GLU A 31 49.24 -3.07 22.87
CA GLU A 31 48.83 -2.71 21.50
C GLU A 31 47.31 -2.82 21.35
N ARG A 32 46.70 -3.91 21.84
CA ARG A 32 45.25 -4.18 21.78
C ARG A 32 44.43 -3.23 22.66
N LEU A 33 44.89 -2.96 23.88
CA LEU A 33 44.26 -1.98 24.77
C LEU A 33 44.31 -0.56 24.19
N SER A 34 45.43 -0.19 23.57
CA SER A 34 45.57 1.11 22.91
C SER A 34 44.64 1.25 21.70
N SER A 35 44.35 0.16 20.98
CA SER A 35 43.35 0.17 19.90
C SER A 35 41.91 0.09 20.40
N GLY A 36 41.68 -0.17 21.69
CA GLY A 36 40.33 -0.38 22.25
C GLY A 36 39.62 -1.64 21.72
N GLN A 37 40.38 -2.56 21.12
CA GLN A 37 39.87 -3.78 20.49
C GLN A 37 40.74 -4.96 20.92
N ARG A 38 40.13 -6.04 21.40
CA ARG A 38 40.84 -7.29 21.76
C ARG A 38 41.39 -7.98 20.53
N ILE A 39 40.79 -7.72 19.36
CA ILE A 39 41.07 -8.39 18.11
C ILE A 39 41.53 -7.33 17.09
N ASN A 40 42.84 -7.09 17.02
CA ASN A 40 43.43 -6.18 16.04
C ASN A 40 43.80 -6.95 14.74
N ARG A 41 44.04 -8.26 14.83
CA ARG A 41 44.47 -9.09 13.69
C ARG A 41 43.53 -10.27 13.45
N PRO A 42 43.30 -10.68 12.18
CA PRO A 42 42.51 -11.87 11.86
C PRO A 42 43.05 -13.17 12.49
N SER A 43 44.34 -13.22 12.82
CA SER A 43 44.97 -14.35 13.51
C SER A 43 44.50 -14.56 14.94
N ASP A 44 43.89 -13.54 15.55
CA ASP A 44 43.53 -13.54 16.97
C ASP A 44 42.11 -14.11 17.20
N ASP A 45 41.14 -13.69 16.38
CA ASP A 45 39.77 -14.21 16.33
C ASP A 45 39.08 -13.71 15.04
N ALA A 46 39.22 -14.47 13.96
CA ALA A 46 38.67 -14.09 12.65
C ALA A 46 37.14 -13.90 12.66
N ALA A 47 36.41 -14.69 13.47
CA ALA A 47 34.96 -14.61 13.54
C ALA A 47 34.49 -13.38 14.33
N GLY A 48 35.13 -13.09 15.47
CA GLY A 48 34.85 -11.88 16.27
C GLY A 48 35.15 -10.59 15.52
N LEU A 49 36.28 -10.55 14.80
CA LEU A 49 36.63 -9.40 13.95
C LEU A 49 35.64 -9.21 12.80
N ALA A 50 35.19 -10.31 12.17
CA ALA A 50 34.18 -10.25 11.12
C ALA A 50 32.85 -9.69 11.63
N ILE A 51 32.39 -10.10 12.80
CA ILE A 51 31.15 -9.58 13.40
C ILE A 51 31.31 -8.10 13.76
N ALA A 52 32.37 -7.72 14.47
CA ALA A 52 32.59 -6.33 14.91
C ALA A 52 32.75 -5.36 13.72
N SER A 53 33.47 -5.78 12.68
CA SER A 53 33.60 -5.00 11.44
C SER A 53 32.29 -4.91 10.66
N THR A 54 31.48 -5.98 10.67
CA THR A 54 30.14 -5.98 10.06
C THR A 54 29.19 -5.05 10.82
N LEU A 55 29.15 -5.10 12.16
CA LEU A 55 28.30 -4.20 12.94
C LEU A 55 28.69 -2.72 12.72
N SER A 56 29.99 -2.44 12.71
CA SER A 56 30.52 -1.09 12.47
C SER A 56 30.24 -0.60 11.04
N SER A 57 30.36 -1.48 10.04
CA SER A 57 30.05 -1.13 8.66
C SER A 57 28.54 -0.92 8.48
N SER A 58 27.69 -1.79 9.03
CA SER A 58 26.23 -1.64 9.02
C SER A 58 25.77 -0.36 9.70
N SER A 59 26.34 0.01 10.86
CA SER A 59 26.04 1.28 11.53
C SER A 59 26.33 2.51 10.64
N ARG A 60 27.49 2.53 9.97
CA ARG A 60 27.83 3.60 9.01
C ARG A 60 26.89 3.63 7.82
N ARG A 61 26.46 2.46 7.34
CA ARG A 61 25.51 2.34 6.23
C ARG A 61 24.12 2.84 6.66
N PHE A 62 23.60 2.46 7.83
CA PHE A 62 22.33 3.00 8.35
C PHE A 62 22.40 4.52 8.49
N ALA A 63 23.52 5.06 8.94
CA ALA A 63 23.71 6.52 9.01
C ALA A 63 23.63 7.19 7.62
N GLN A 64 24.06 6.50 6.55
CA GLN A 64 23.87 6.99 5.18
C GLN A 64 22.41 6.87 4.73
N SER A 65 21.74 5.75 5.01
CA SER A 65 20.32 5.57 4.71
C SER A 65 19.46 6.65 5.37
N ILE A 66 19.72 6.97 6.65
CA ILE A 66 19.07 8.07 7.38
C ILE A 66 19.27 9.40 6.64
N ARG A 67 20.49 9.70 6.17
CA ARG A 67 20.73 10.93 5.38
C ARG A 67 19.91 10.93 4.08
N ASN A 68 19.90 9.83 3.34
CA ASN A 68 19.12 9.71 2.11
C ASN A 68 17.62 9.92 2.37
N VAL A 69 17.06 9.34 3.45
CA VAL A 69 15.66 9.54 3.84
C VAL A 69 15.37 11.00 4.21
N ASN A 70 16.29 11.66 4.92
CA ASN A 70 16.17 13.09 5.22
C ASN A 70 16.22 13.98 3.96
N ASP A 71 16.98 13.59 2.94
CA ASP A 71 16.98 14.29 1.64
C ASP A 71 15.60 14.16 0.96
N GLY A 72 15.00 12.96 1.01
CA GLY A 72 13.63 12.72 0.53
C GLY A 72 12.58 13.56 1.28
N LEU A 73 12.64 13.59 2.61
CA LEU A 73 11.76 14.43 3.44
C LEU A 73 11.93 15.93 3.11
N SER A 74 13.16 16.37 2.85
CA SER A 74 13.44 17.75 2.45
C SER A 74 12.83 18.11 1.10
N ALA A 75 12.85 17.17 0.14
CA ALA A 75 12.18 17.34 -1.16
C ALA A 75 10.67 17.46 -0.98
N LEU A 76 10.06 16.59 -0.16
CA LEU A 76 8.62 16.63 0.12
C LEU A 76 8.21 17.94 0.80
N ASN A 77 8.98 18.43 1.79
CA ASN A 77 8.69 19.70 2.46
C ASN A 77 8.76 20.90 1.51
N LEU A 78 9.72 20.90 0.57
CA LEU A 78 9.82 21.93 -0.46
C LEU A 78 8.63 21.88 -1.42
N ALA A 79 8.24 20.67 -1.84
CA ALA A 79 7.07 20.45 -2.69
C ALA A 79 5.77 20.91 -1.98
N GLU A 80 5.60 20.56 -0.70
CA GLU A 80 4.45 20.96 0.11
C GLU A 80 4.33 22.49 0.24
N GLY A 81 5.45 23.17 0.54
CA GLY A 81 5.46 24.62 0.68
C GLY A 81 5.08 25.35 -0.61
N ALA A 82 5.60 24.88 -1.74
CA ALA A 82 5.26 25.42 -3.05
C ALA A 82 3.81 25.10 -3.45
N ALA A 83 3.32 23.90 -3.16
CA ALA A 83 1.92 23.50 -3.36
C ALA A 83 0.97 24.39 -2.54
N ARG A 84 1.25 24.63 -1.25
CA ARG A 84 0.45 25.55 -0.41
C ARG A 84 0.41 26.98 -0.98
N SER A 85 1.54 27.48 -1.47
CA SER A 85 1.57 28.79 -2.14
C SER A 85 0.74 28.80 -3.43
N GLY A 86 0.73 27.69 -4.18
CA GLY A 86 -0.18 27.50 -5.30
C GLY A 86 -1.65 27.57 -4.88
N SER A 87 -2.00 27.00 -3.71
CA SER A 87 -3.36 26.97 -3.18
C SER A 87 -3.86 28.37 -2.89
N ASP A 88 -3.04 29.17 -2.21
CA ASP A 88 -3.36 30.57 -1.91
C ASP A 88 -3.63 31.38 -3.19
N ILE A 89 -2.87 31.11 -4.27
CA ILE A 89 -3.09 31.75 -5.57
C ILE A 89 -4.39 31.28 -6.23
N LEU A 90 -4.70 29.98 -6.20
CA LEU A 90 -5.95 29.45 -6.75
C LEU A 90 -7.18 30.03 -6.04
N VAL A 91 -7.14 30.12 -4.71
CA VAL A 91 -8.19 30.76 -3.90
C VAL A 91 -8.37 32.21 -4.29
N ARG A 92 -7.27 32.95 -4.50
CA ARG A 92 -7.35 34.33 -4.95
C ARG A 92 -7.90 34.46 -6.37
N LEU A 93 -7.49 33.58 -7.29
CA LEU A 93 -8.03 33.54 -8.65
C LEU A 93 -9.53 33.29 -8.64
N LYS A 94 -9.99 32.39 -7.78
CA LYS A 94 -11.41 32.05 -7.61
C LYS A 94 -12.20 33.23 -7.07
N GLU A 95 -11.65 33.95 -6.08
CA GLU A 95 -12.25 35.19 -5.58
C GLU A 95 -12.46 36.22 -6.71
N LEU A 96 -11.44 36.44 -7.55
CA LEU A 96 -11.52 37.36 -8.68
C LEU A 96 -12.54 36.89 -9.73
N ALA A 97 -12.59 35.59 -10.01
CA ALA A 97 -13.58 35.00 -10.92
C ALA A 97 -15.00 35.16 -10.37
N THR A 98 -15.23 34.93 -9.07
CA THR A 98 -16.52 35.17 -8.41
C THR A 98 -16.93 36.64 -8.47
N GLN A 99 -15.99 37.57 -8.24
CA GLN A 99 -16.25 39.00 -8.40
C GLN A 99 -16.63 39.35 -9.84
N SER A 100 -15.91 38.82 -10.83
CA SER A 100 -16.20 39.07 -12.25
C SER A 100 -17.52 38.44 -12.71
N ALA A 101 -17.92 37.30 -12.14
CA ALA A 101 -19.20 36.64 -12.43
C ALA A 101 -20.42 37.44 -11.93
N ASN A 102 -20.21 38.38 -11.00
CA ASN A 102 -21.28 39.22 -10.47
C ASN A 102 -21.87 40.14 -11.57
N GLY A 103 -23.21 40.23 -11.59
CA GLY A 103 -23.96 41.02 -12.56
C GLY A 103 -23.78 42.53 -12.41
N SER A 104 -23.31 43.01 -11.25
CA SER A 104 -23.09 44.44 -10.98
C SER A 104 -21.80 45.02 -11.58
N PHE A 105 -20.91 44.19 -12.11
CA PHE A 105 -19.61 44.64 -12.66
C PHE A 105 -19.71 45.00 -14.15
N SER A 106 -19.18 46.16 -14.50
CA SER A 106 -19.03 46.63 -15.90
C SER A 106 -17.92 45.88 -16.64
N SER A 107 -17.89 45.97 -17.97
CA SER A 107 -16.83 45.38 -18.80
C SER A 107 -15.44 45.91 -18.45
N THR A 108 -15.31 47.21 -18.13
CA THR A 108 -14.03 47.82 -17.72
C THR A 108 -13.53 47.26 -16.39
N GLN A 109 -14.43 47.04 -15.42
CA GLN A 109 -14.06 46.46 -14.12
C GLN A 109 -13.69 44.98 -14.28
N ARG A 110 -14.42 44.21 -15.10
CA ARG A 110 -14.04 42.82 -15.42
C ARG A 110 -12.68 42.72 -16.11
N ALA A 111 -12.36 43.65 -17.02
CA ALA A 111 -11.05 43.70 -17.66
C ALA A 111 -9.92 43.96 -16.64
N ALA A 112 -10.15 44.80 -15.63
CA ALA A 112 -9.18 45.04 -14.56
C ALA A 112 -8.97 43.78 -13.68
N LEU A 113 -10.06 43.12 -13.27
CA LEU A 113 -9.98 41.84 -12.54
C LEU A 113 -9.25 40.77 -13.37
N ASN A 114 -9.53 40.70 -14.67
CA ASN A 114 -8.87 39.78 -15.58
C ASN A 114 -7.35 40.02 -15.66
N SER A 115 -6.91 41.27 -15.63
CA SER A 115 -5.48 41.59 -15.61
C SER A 115 -4.79 41.09 -14.33
N GLU A 116 -5.45 41.19 -13.17
CA GLU A 116 -4.94 40.64 -11.91
C GLU A 116 -4.91 39.11 -11.96
N ALA A 117 -5.98 38.49 -12.48
CA ALA A 117 -6.05 37.04 -12.63
C ALA A 117 -4.95 36.49 -13.55
N GLN A 118 -4.66 37.18 -14.66
CA GLN A 118 -3.56 36.79 -15.56
C GLN A 118 -2.18 36.90 -14.88
N ALA A 119 -1.96 37.91 -14.04
CA ALA A 119 -0.71 38.06 -13.30
C ALA A 119 -0.53 36.94 -12.25
N LEU A 120 -1.60 36.63 -11.51
CA LEU A 120 -1.61 35.53 -10.54
C LEU A 120 -1.42 34.17 -11.19
N GLN A 121 -2.06 33.94 -12.34
CA GLN A 121 -1.84 32.73 -13.13
C GLN A 121 -0.38 32.59 -13.58
N ALA A 122 0.23 33.67 -14.06
CA ALA A 122 1.65 33.65 -14.44
C ALA A 122 2.54 33.31 -13.23
N GLU A 123 2.22 33.83 -12.05
CA GLU A 123 2.95 33.52 -10.81
C GLU A 123 2.77 32.07 -10.37
N TYR A 124 1.54 31.53 -10.45
CA TYR A 124 1.25 30.12 -10.20
C TYR A 124 2.10 29.21 -11.09
N ASN A 125 2.11 29.47 -12.40
CA ASN A 125 2.93 28.74 -13.37
C ASN A 125 4.42 28.87 -13.08
N ARG A 126 4.88 30.03 -12.62
CA ARG A 126 6.26 30.26 -12.20
C ARG A 126 6.63 29.39 -11.00
N ILE A 127 5.78 29.32 -9.96
CA ILE A 127 6.03 28.49 -8.78
C ILE A 127 6.14 27.02 -9.19
N ILE A 128 5.18 26.50 -9.95
CA ILE A 128 5.18 25.11 -10.41
C ILE A 128 6.43 24.79 -11.23
N SER A 129 6.82 25.66 -12.17
CA SER A 129 7.97 25.42 -13.05
C SER A 129 9.34 25.65 -12.40
N SER A 130 9.41 26.44 -11.32
CA SER A 130 10.67 26.78 -10.64
C SER A 130 10.95 25.99 -9.37
N THR A 131 9.98 25.22 -8.85
CA THR A 131 10.16 24.40 -7.65
C THR A 131 11.01 23.16 -7.96
N ARG A 132 12.30 23.26 -7.61
CA ARG A 132 13.31 22.24 -7.93
C ARG A 132 14.23 21.96 -6.75
N LEU A 133 14.65 20.70 -6.60
CA LEU A 133 15.72 20.28 -5.68
C LEU A 133 16.82 19.58 -6.48
N ASN A 134 18.05 20.10 -6.43
CA ASN A 134 19.20 19.54 -7.16
C ASN A 134 18.95 19.34 -8.67
N GLY A 135 18.14 20.20 -9.28
CA GLY A 135 17.77 20.11 -10.70
C GLY A 135 16.57 19.21 -11.00
N LEU A 136 16.10 18.42 -10.04
CA LEU A 136 14.86 17.64 -10.15
C LEU A 136 13.66 18.57 -9.96
N SER A 137 12.68 18.48 -10.85
CA SER A 137 11.43 19.23 -10.71
C SER A 137 10.48 18.50 -9.76
N LEU A 138 9.86 19.22 -8.83
CA LEU A 138 9.04 18.58 -7.80
C LEU A 138 7.53 18.72 -8.03
N LEU A 139 7.10 19.68 -8.84
CA LEU A 139 5.68 19.98 -9.10
C LEU A 139 5.34 20.06 -10.60
N HIS A 140 6.32 19.89 -11.47
CA HIS A 140 6.14 20.03 -12.91
C HIS A 140 5.96 18.65 -13.56
N HIS A 141 5.09 18.56 -14.56
CA HIS A 141 4.64 17.36 -15.29
C HIS A 141 5.72 16.57 -16.06
N GLN A 142 7.02 16.83 -15.83
CA GLN A 142 8.08 16.00 -16.39
C GLN A 142 8.37 14.90 -15.38
N THR A 143 8.32 13.65 -15.84
CA THR A 143 8.57 12.46 -15.00
C THR A 143 9.85 12.63 -14.19
N SER A 144 9.64 12.94 -12.91
CA SER A 144 10.70 13.32 -11.99
C SER A 144 10.60 12.35 -10.81
N THR A 145 11.12 11.14 -10.99
CA THR A 145 11.20 10.17 -9.90
C THR A 145 12.46 10.46 -9.10
N MET A 146 12.32 10.66 -7.79
CA MET A 146 13.44 10.57 -6.87
C MET A 146 13.42 9.19 -6.21
N VAL A 147 14.46 8.40 -6.46
CA VAL A 147 14.62 7.11 -5.79
C VAL A 147 15.45 7.31 -4.53
N ILE A 148 14.85 7.06 -3.38
CA ILE A 148 15.51 7.09 -2.07
C ILE A 148 15.87 5.67 -1.67
N GLN A 149 17.17 5.37 -1.67
CA GLN A 149 17.70 4.13 -1.12
C GLN A 149 17.75 4.23 0.40
N ALA A 150 16.81 3.58 1.08
CA ALA A 150 16.80 3.44 2.55
C ALA A 150 17.40 2.11 3.03
N GLY A 151 17.58 1.14 2.13
CA GLY A 151 18.18 -0.17 2.42
C GLY A 151 19.62 -0.36 1.93
N PHE A 152 20.08 -1.61 1.98
CA PHE A 152 21.49 -1.99 1.79
C PHE A 152 21.77 -2.82 0.55
N THR A 153 20.74 -3.47 0.01
CA THR A 153 20.78 -4.20 -1.25
C THR A 153 19.96 -3.45 -2.29
N SER A 154 20.15 -3.81 -3.57
CA SER A 154 19.38 -3.24 -4.69
C SER A 154 17.87 -3.50 -4.60
N SER A 155 17.44 -4.38 -3.70
CA SER A 155 16.05 -4.78 -3.45
C SER A 155 15.55 -4.42 -2.04
N ASP A 156 16.41 -3.92 -1.14
CA ASP A 156 15.98 -3.46 0.19
C ASP A 156 15.49 -2.01 0.12
N SER A 157 14.25 -1.79 0.58
CA SER A 157 13.67 -0.50 0.96
C SER A 157 14.06 0.65 0.02
N LEU A 158 13.62 0.54 -1.24
CA LEU A 158 13.59 1.64 -2.17
C LEU A 158 12.29 2.41 -1.95
N TYR A 159 12.38 3.66 -1.50
CA TYR A 159 11.24 4.56 -1.57
C TYR A 159 11.33 5.31 -2.90
N GLN A 160 10.45 4.97 -3.84
CA GLN A 160 10.30 5.75 -5.06
C GLN A 160 9.34 6.91 -4.77
N LEU A 161 9.85 8.14 -4.81
CA LEU A 161 9.04 9.34 -4.73
C LEU A 161 8.71 9.76 -6.16
N ASN A 162 7.49 9.47 -6.59
CA ASN A 162 7.00 9.88 -7.89
C ASN A 162 6.43 11.31 -7.78
N PHE A 163 7.20 12.31 -8.21
CA PHE A 163 6.73 13.70 -8.25
C PHE A 163 5.89 14.01 -9.48
N SER A 164 5.77 13.07 -10.43
CA SER A 164 4.92 13.22 -11.61
C SER A 164 3.45 13.38 -11.23
N ASN A 165 3.07 12.79 -10.10
CA ASN A 165 1.71 12.78 -9.54
C ASN A 165 1.51 13.87 -8.46
N LEU A 166 2.55 14.64 -8.14
CA LEU A 166 2.53 15.71 -7.13
C LEU A 166 2.31 17.10 -7.74
N GLY A 167 2.29 17.19 -9.07
CA GLY A 167 1.81 18.37 -9.78
C GLY A 167 0.30 18.54 -9.56
N VAL A 168 -0.15 19.78 -9.53
CA VAL A 168 -1.54 20.21 -9.27
C VAL A 168 -2.50 19.88 -10.42
N GLY A 169 -2.26 18.80 -11.16
CA GLY A 169 -2.84 18.61 -12.47
C GLY A 169 -2.98 17.16 -12.82
N ASN A 170 -3.51 16.35 -11.93
CA ASN A 170 -4.04 15.06 -12.35
C ASN A 170 -5.54 15.07 -12.00
N TYR A 171 -6.36 15.38 -13.00
CA TYR A 171 -7.82 15.16 -12.96
C TYR A 171 -8.14 14.16 -14.03
N GLY A 172 -8.97 13.17 -13.69
CA GLY A 172 -9.56 12.32 -14.70
C GLY A 172 -10.42 13.14 -15.65
N TYR A 173 -10.37 12.82 -16.93
CA TYR A 173 -11.41 13.28 -17.86
C TYR A 173 -12.63 12.34 -17.90
N GLY A 174 -12.57 11.22 -17.18
CA GLY A 174 -13.31 10.02 -17.56
C GLY A 174 -12.90 9.48 -18.93
N THR A 175 -11.72 9.88 -19.44
CA THR A 175 -11.04 9.24 -20.56
C THR A 175 -9.88 8.42 -20.03
N TYR A 176 -9.48 7.41 -20.78
CA TYR A 176 -8.47 6.46 -20.35
C TYR A 176 -7.52 6.13 -21.48
N GLY A 177 -6.29 5.83 -21.08
CA GLY A 177 -5.25 5.34 -21.97
C GLY A 177 -5.60 3.99 -22.61
N SER A 178 -4.69 3.51 -23.47
CA SER A 178 -4.86 2.21 -24.11
C SER A 178 -4.85 1.07 -23.08
N ALA A 179 -5.75 0.10 -23.25
CA ALA A 179 -5.81 -1.10 -22.43
C ALA A 179 -4.51 -1.92 -22.48
N ALA A 180 -3.76 -1.93 -21.38
CA ALA A 180 -2.59 -2.76 -21.18
C ALA A 180 -3.00 -4.15 -20.69
N SER A 181 -2.67 -5.19 -21.46
CA SER A 181 -3.00 -6.57 -21.10
C SER A 181 -1.98 -7.15 -20.12
N HIS A 182 -2.45 -7.75 -19.03
CA HIS A 182 -1.62 -8.49 -18.08
C HIS A 182 -2.12 -9.93 -17.92
N THR A 183 -1.22 -10.91 -18.01
CA THR A 183 -1.57 -12.33 -17.93
C THR A 183 -1.79 -12.75 -16.47
N VAL A 184 -2.93 -13.40 -16.22
CA VAL A 184 -3.31 -14.00 -14.93
C VAL A 184 -3.63 -15.49 -15.15
N GLY A 185 -4.64 -16.06 -14.48
CA GLY A 185 -5.16 -17.41 -14.80
C GLY A 185 -6.30 -17.40 -15.80
N ALA A 186 -6.80 -18.59 -16.17
CA ALA A 186 -7.86 -18.77 -17.17
C ALA A 186 -9.26 -18.46 -16.65
N ALA A 187 -10.03 -17.73 -17.48
CA ALA A 187 -11.34 -17.18 -17.20
C ALA A 187 -11.37 -16.37 -15.89
N PRO A 188 -10.60 -15.26 -15.79
CA PRO A 188 -10.69 -14.38 -14.66
C PRO A 188 -12.12 -13.84 -14.53
N SER A 189 -12.68 -13.89 -13.33
CA SER A 189 -14.10 -13.54 -13.10
C SER A 189 -14.38 -12.68 -11.87
N GLY A 190 -13.35 -12.30 -11.12
CA GLY A 190 -13.41 -11.32 -10.05
C GLY A 190 -12.04 -10.68 -9.91
N ILE A 191 -11.99 -9.38 -9.63
CA ILE A 191 -10.76 -8.60 -9.51
C ILE A 191 -10.92 -7.68 -8.29
N LYS A 192 -9.91 -7.65 -7.42
CA LYS A 192 -9.82 -6.69 -6.32
C LYS A 192 -8.41 -6.12 -6.22
N SER A 193 -8.28 -4.93 -5.64
CA SER A 193 -7.00 -4.30 -5.32
C SER A 193 -6.75 -4.29 -3.82
N GLY A 194 -5.47 -4.26 -3.45
CA GLY A 194 -5.00 -4.21 -2.07
C GLY A 194 -3.48 -4.26 -2.03
N ASP A 195 -2.86 -3.87 -0.93
CA ASP A 195 -1.40 -3.96 -0.74
C ASP A 195 -1.10 -5.33 -0.09
N PHE A 196 -0.88 -6.37 -0.91
CA PHE A 196 -0.72 -7.75 -0.40
C PHE A 196 0.68 -8.00 0.16
N ASN A 197 1.64 -7.11 -0.08
CA ASN A 197 3.04 -7.25 0.35
C ASN A 197 3.51 -6.15 1.33
N ASN A 198 2.62 -5.24 1.74
CA ASN A 198 2.85 -4.13 2.65
C ASN A 198 3.94 -3.14 2.20
N ASP A 199 4.12 -2.94 0.90
CA ASP A 199 5.09 -1.98 0.36
C ASP A 199 4.52 -0.57 0.13
N GLY A 200 3.20 -0.41 0.29
CA GLY A 200 2.45 0.83 0.11
C GLY A 200 2.16 1.16 -1.35
N ILE A 201 2.19 0.17 -2.24
CA ILE A 201 1.73 0.22 -3.62
C ILE A 201 0.51 -0.72 -3.74
N LEU A 202 -0.47 -0.33 -4.55
CA LEU A 202 -1.63 -1.20 -4.80
C LEU A 202 -1.26 -2.33 -5.75
N ASP A 203 -1.58 -3.54 -5.32
CA ASP A 203 -1.51 -4.76 -6.10
C ASP A 203 -2.91 -5.18 -6.57
N LEU A 204 -2.97 -6.24 -7.38
CA LEU A 204 -4.23 -6.86 -7.80
C LEU A 204 -4.27 -8.34 -7.44
N VAL A 205 -5.47 -8.82 -7.10
CA VAL A 205 -5.79 -10.24 -7.02
C VAL A 205 -6.98 -10.56 -7.92
N THR A 206 -6.90 -11.69 -8.63
CA THR A 206 -7.95 -12.17 -9.53
C THR A 206 -8.40 -13.58 -9.17
N SER A 207 -9.69 -13.87 -9.28
CA SER A 207 -10.21 -15.24 -9.25
C SER A 207 -10.22 -15.84 -10.65
N ASN A 208 -9.76 -17.08 -10.82
CA ASN A 208 -9.67 -17.75 -12.11
C ASN A 208 -10.62 -18.95 -12.14
N GLN A 209 -11.76 -18.78 -12.79
CA GLN A 209 -12.86 -19.73 -12.75
C GLN A 209 -12.51 -21.11 -13.32
N THR A 210 -11.72 -21.15 -14.39
CA THR A 210 -11.38 -22.41 -15.06
C THR A 210 -10.25 -23.14 -14.33
N ASP A 211 -9.26 -22.39 -13.84
CA ASP A 211 -8.10 -22.95 -13.15
C ASP A 211 -8.40 -23.33 -11.69
N GLY A 212 -9.43 -22.73 -11.09
CA GLY A 212 -9.75 -22.92 -9.67
C GLY A 212 -8.69 -22.33 -8.74
N THR A 213 -8.07 -21.24 -9.19
CA THR A 213 -6.99 -20.53 -8.48
C THR A 213 -7.39 -19.08 -8.23
N ILE A 214 -6.66 -18.44 -7.32
CA ILE A 214 -6.50 -16.99 -7.33
C ILE A 214 -5.11 -16.64 -7.86
N THR A 215 -4.95 -15.46 -8.44
CA THR A 215 -3.66 -14.95 -8.91
C THR A 215 -3.40 -13.57 -8.34
N VAL A 216 -2.23 -13.35 -7.76
CA VAL A 216 -1.75 -12.03 -7.30
C VAL A 216 -0.75 -11.48 -8.30
N ALA A 217 -0.94 -10.22 -8.68
CA ALA A 217 -0.02 -9.43 -9.49
C ALA A 217 0.39 -8.19 -8.68
N LEU A 218 1.65 -8.14 -8.26
CA LEU A 218 2.17 -7.03 -7.46
C LEU A 218 2.38 -5.77 -8.32
N GLY A 219 2.09 -4.59 -7.79
CA GLY A 219 2.21 -3.30 -8.49
C GLY A 219 3.63 -2.75 -8.52
N ASN A 220 3.93 -1.93 -9.54
CA ASN A 220 5.16 -1.12 -9.60
C ASN A 220 4.94 0.35 -9.19
N GLY A 221 3.70 0.76 -8.92
CA GLY A 221 3.34 2.13 -8.54
C GLY A 221 3.28 3.12 -9.70
N ASP A 222 3.33 2.63 -10.94
CA ASP A 222 3.13 3.38 -12.18
C ASP A 222 1.99 2.79 -13.03
N GLY A 223 1.11 2.02 -12.40
CA GLY A 223 0.02 1.31 -13.07
C GLY A 223 0.43 0.01 -13.76
N SER A 224 1.74 -0.29 -13.84
CA SER A 224 2.23 -1.57 -14.34
C SER A 224 2.34 -2.63 -13.23
N LEU A 225 2.24 -3.90 -13.63
CA LEU A 225 2.22 -5.05 -12.72
C LEU A 225 3.41 -5.98 -12.96
N LEU A 226 3.97 -6.54 -11.90
CA LEU A 226 4.98 -7.60 -11.90
C LEU A 226 4.39 -8.94 -12.35
N ALA A 227 5.26 -9.92 -12.59
CA ALA A 227 4.84 -11.26 -12.97
C ALA A 227 3.92 -11.89 -11.90
N SER A 228 2.76 -12.35 -12.36
CA SER A 228 1.70 -12.93 -11.54
C SER A 228 2.09 -14.25 -10.86
N ILE A 229 1.59 -14.47 -9.64
CA ILE A 229 1.75 -15.70 -8.84
C ILE A 229 0.37 -16.29 -8.53
N SER A 230 0.17 -17.60 -8.78
CA SER A 230 -1.12 -18.26 -8.57
C SER A 230 -1.14 -19.18 -7.35
N PHE A 231 -2.27 -19.21 -6.65
CA PHE A 231 -2.53 -20.04 -5.48
C PHE A 231 -3.80 -20.87 -5.68
N THR A 232 -3.75 -22.14 -5.28
CA THR A 232 -4.91 -23.04 -5.37
C THR A 232 -5.96 -22.70 -4.30
N ALA A 233 -7.22 -22.60 -4.73
CA ALA A 233 -8.37 -22.27 -3.89
C ALA A 233 -9.33 -23.47 -3.77
N LEU A 234 -10.63 -23.27 -3.98
CA LEU A 234 -11.69 -24.28 -3.78
C LEU A 234 -12.19 -24.96 -5.06
N GLY A 235 -11.40 -24.95 -6.15
CA GLY A 235 -11.91 -25.25 -7.49
C GLY A 235 -12.60 -24.03 -8.09
N SER A 236 -13.48 -24.19 -9.07
CA SER A 236 -14.03 -23.11 -9.92
C SER A 236 -14.44 -21.82 -9.17
N VAL A 237 -13.46 -20.91 -8.99
CA VAL A 237 -13.63 -19.69 -8.20
C VAL A 237 -14.35 -18.67 -9.06
N ARG A 238 -15.52 -18.22 -8.62
CA ARG A 238 -16.36 -17.31 -9.42
C ARG A 238 -16.16 -15.86 -9.04
N ASP A 239 -15.87 -15.59 -7.78
CA ASP A 239 -15.67 -14.24 -7.27
C ASP A 239 -14.74 -14.30 -6.05
N LEU A 240 -14.21 -13.14 -5.68
CA LEU A 240 -13.41 -12.95 -4.49
C LEU A 240 -13.64 -11.57 -3.87
N GLU A 241 -13.33 -11.50 -2.58
CA GLU A 241 -13.28 -10.27 -1.78
C GLU A 241 -12.01 -10.26 -0.92
N VAL A 242 -11.56 -9.07 -0.55
CA VAL A 242 -10.29 -8.88 0.16
C VAL A 242 -10.48 -8.00 1.38
N ALA A 243 -9.93 -8.42 2.51
CA ALA A 243 -9.96 -7.67 3.77
C ALA A 243 -9.03 -8.31 4.80
N ASP A 244 -8.71 -7.63 5.88
CA ASP A 244 -8.04 -8.21 7.05
C ASP A 244 -9.08 -8.89 7.96
N ILE A 245 -9.29 -10.20 7.80
CA ILE A 245 -10.39 -10.95 8.46
C ILE A 245 -9.98 -11.41 9.86
N ASN A 246 -8.68 -11.52 10.12
CA ASN A 246 -8.12 -11.94 11.39
C ASN A 246 -7.50 -10.78 12.21
N ASN A 247 -7.58 -9.55 11.70
CA ASN A 247 -7.03 -8.33 12.29
C ASN A 247 -5.51 -8.41 12.54
N ASP A 248 -4.75 -9.03 11.63
CA ASP A 248 -3.29 -9.15 11.72
C ASP A 248 -2.52 -8.09 10.92
N GLY A 249 -3.23 -7.21 10.23
CA GLY A 249 -2.69 -6.12 9.41
C GLY A 249 -2.37 -6.51 7.97
N ASN A 250 -2.62 -7.76 7.55
CA ASN A 250 -2.41 -8.21 6.17
C ASN A 250 -3.76 -8.45 5.47
N TYR A 251 -3.79 -8.22 4.17
CA TYR A 251 -4.97 -8.56 3.36
C TYR A 251 -5.12 -10.08 3.23
N ASP A 252 -6.27 -10.59 3.68
CA ASP A 252 -6.76 -11.93 3.42
C ASP A 252 -7.66 -11.95 2.18
N VAL A 253 -7.93 -13.14 1.65
CA VAL A 253 -8.83 -13.34 0.50
C VAL A 253 -9.96 -14.28 0.89
N VAL A 254 -11.19 -13.84 0.65
CA VAL A 254 -12.39 -14.68 0.63
C VAL A 254 -12.70 -15.04 -0.82
N VAL A 255 -12.88 -16.32 -1.09
CA VAL A 255 -13.25 -16.84 -2.40
C VAL A 255 -14.60 -17.53 -2.34
N VAL A 256 -15.33 -17.53 -3.45
CA VAL A 256 -16.55 -18.33 -3.58
C VAL A 256 -16.43 -19.30 -4.75
N ALA A 257 -16.78 -20.56 -4.50
CA ALA A 257 -16.73 -21.62 -5.50
C ALA A 257 -17.82 -22.66 -5.25
N ALA A 258 -18.64 -22.93 -6.26
CA ALA A 258 -19.72 -23.91 -6.21
C ALA A 258 -20.65 -23.73 -5.00
N SER A 259 -20.59 -24.59 -3.98
CA SER A 259 -21.43 -24.49 -2.77
C SER A 259 -20.60 -24.23 -1.53
N ALA A 260 -19.56 -23.42 -1.66
CA ALA A 260 -18.67 -23.09 -0.57
C ALA A 260 -18.07 -21.69 -0.68
N VAL A 261 -17.79 -21.13 0.48
CA VAL A 261 -16.89 -19.99 0.68
C VAL A 261 -15.56 -20.51 1.21
N GLY A 262 -14.46 -19.92 0.76
CA GLY A 262 -13.11 -20.22 1.21
C GLY A 262 -12.45 -18.98 1.81
N VAL A 263 -11.76 -19.14 2.93
CA VAL A 263 -10.94 -18.09 3.54
C VAL A 263 -9.47 -18.47 3.40
N MET A 264 -8.67 -17.56 2.83
CA MET A 264 -7.23 -17.70 2.62
C MET A 264 -6.52 -16.55 3.33
N LEU A 265 -5.82 -16.86 4.42
CA LEU A 265 -5.15 -15.82 5.22
C LEU A 265 -3.85 -15.34 4.57
N GLY A 266 -3.62 -14.03 4.52
CA GLY A 266 -2.42 -13.40 3.97
C GLY A 266 -1.21 -13.59 4.87
N ASN A 267 -0.02 -13.67 4.27
CA ASN A 267 1.25 -13.66 5.00
C ASN A 267 1.96 -12.30 4.93
N GLY A 268 1.34 -11.28 4.31
CA GLY A 268 1.88 -9.92 4.18
C GLY A 268 3.05 -9.77 3.20
N ASN A 269 3.23 -10.73 2.29
CA ASN A 269 4.31 -10.74 1.29
C ASN A 269 3.83 -11.18 -0.11
N GLY A 270 2.53 -11.04 -0.39
CA GLY A 270 1.88 -11.51 -1.61
C GLY A 270 1.56 -13.02 -1.65
N SER A 271 1.73 -13.74 -0.53
CA SER A 271 1.38 -15.17 -0.42
C SER A 271 0.30 -15.43 0.63
N PHE A 272 -0.39 -16.58 0.49
CA PHE A 272 -1.48 -16.98 1.37
C PHE A 272 -1.29 -18.35 2.02
N GLN A 273 -1.91 -18.54 3.17
CA GLN A 273 -2.09 -19.81 3.83
C GLN A 273 -3.09 -20.71 3.07
N GLY A 274 -3.15 -21.98 3.45
CA GLY A 274 -4.09 -22.93 2.85
C GLY A 274 -5.56 -22.54 3.10
N VAL A 275 -6.40 -22.73 2.08
CA VAL A 275 -7.82 -22.35 2.14
C VAL A 275 -8.61 -23.13 3.18
N ARG A 276 -9.39 -22.43 4.00
CA ARG A 276 -10.41 -23.01 4.88
C ARG A 276 -11.78 -22.91 4.24
N SER A 277 -12.46 -24.02 4.06
CA SER A 277 -13.75 -24.09 3.35
C SER A 277 -14.94 -24.16 4.30
N TYR A 278 -15.99 -23.41 3.98
CA TYR A 278 -17.28 -23.39 4.67
C TYR A 278 -18.39 -23.65 3.65
N ALA A 279 -19.23 -24.66 3.92
CA ALA A 279 -20.32 -25.01 3.03
C ALA A 279 -21.40 -23.93 3.02
N THR A 280 -21.97 -23.62 1.86
CA THR A 280 -23.10 -22.70 1.63
C THR A 280 -24.32 -23.49 1.11
N ILE A 281 -25.41 -22.80 0.77
CA ILE A 281 -26.56 -23.41 0.10
C ILE A 281 -26.56 -23.07 -1.40
N GLY A 282 -26.84 -24.06 -2.25
CA GLY A 282 -26.93 -23.83 -3.69
C GLY A 282 -25.60 -23.52 -4.37
N GLN A 283 -25.66 -23.05 -5.61
CA GLN A 283 -24.49 -22.54 -6.32
C GLN A 283 -24.28 -21.07 -5.98
N SER A 284 -23.25 -20.81 -5.19
CA SER A 284 -22.72 -19.50 -4.86
C SER A 284 -21.78 -19.02 -5.98
N THR A 285 -21.99 -17.78 -6.39
CA THR A 285 -21.30 -17.14 -7.51
C THR A 285 -20.63 -15.83 -7.16
N GLN A 286 -21.09 -15.14 -6.11
CA GLN A 286 -20.63 -13.82 -5.66
C GLN A 286 -20.57 -13.76 -4.13
N VAL A 287 -19.71 -12.89 -3.60
CA VAL A 287 -19.46 -12.79 -2.16
C VAL A 287 -19.23 -11.35 -1.74
N SER A 288 -19.57 -11.03 -0.50
CA SER A 288 -19.35 -9.71 0.10
C SER A 288 -18.96 -9.83 1.56
N ILE A 289 -18.18 -8.88 2.04
CA ILE A 289 -17.61 -8.85 3.39
C ILE A 289 -18.04 -7.56 4.09
N ALA A 290 -18.53 -7.65 5.32
CA ALA A 290 -18.75 -6.50 6.20
C ALA A 290 -18.96 -6.95 7.65
N ASP A 291 -18.82 -6.04 8.61
CA ASP A 291 -19.26 -6.27 10.00
C ASP A 291 -20.78 -6.03 10.10
N LEU A 292 -21.58 -7.11 10.08
CA LEU A 292 -23.05 -7.04 10.03
C LEU A 292 -23.68 -6.87 11.41
N ASN A 293 -22.90 -7.04 12.48
CA ASN A 293 -23.39 -7.05 13.85
C ASN A 293 -22.74 -5.98 14.75
N GLY A 294 -21.77 -5.24 14.23
CA GLY A 294 -21.07 -4.15 14.91
C GLY A 294 -20.08 -4.60 15.97
N ASP A 295 -19.56 -5.83 15.90
CA ASP A 295 -18.62 -6.39 16.87
C ASP A 295 -17.13 -6.19 16.51
N GLY A 296 -16.85 -5.54 15.38
CA GLY A 296 -15.52 -5.27 14.86
C GLY A 296 -14.88 -6.46 14.14
N LYS A 297 -15.64 -7.51 13.84
CA LYS A 297 -15.19 -8.67 13.08
C LYS A 297 -15.91 -8.72 11.75
N LEU A 298 -15.19 -9.10 10.72
CA LEU A 298 -15.76 -9.19 9.39
C LEU A 298 -16.57 -10.46 9.22
N ASP A 299 -17.81 -10.31 8.78
CA ASP A 299 -18.74 -11.35 8.41
C ASP A 299 -18.80 -11.49 6.88
N ILE A 300 -19.33 -12.62 6.41
CA ILE A 300 -19.43 -12.92 4.98
C ILE A 300 -20.88 -13.17 4.58
N VAL A 301 -21.30 -12.58 3.46
CA VAL A 301 -22.57 -12.88 2.79
C VAL A 301 -22.28 -13.38 1.39
N THR A 302 -22.94 -14.45 0.99
CA THR A 302 -22.83 -15.00 -0.37
C THR A 302 -24.18 -15.41 -0.91
N ASP A 303 -24.33 -15.34 -2.22
CA ASP A 303 -25.53 -15.81 -2.92
C ASP A 303 -25.59 -17.35 -2.94
N GLY A 304 -26.80 -17.88 -3.15
CA GLY A 304 -27.07 -19.30 -3.17
C GLY A 304 -28.14 -19.63 -4.20
N LYS A 305 -27.72 -19.91 -5.44
CA LYS A 305 -28.63 -20.30 -6.52
C LYS A 305 -29.05 -21.76 -6.32
N SER A 306 -30.16 -21.99 -5.63
CA SER A 306 -30.73 -23.33 -5.38
C SER A 306 -32.18 -23.45 -5.82
N GLY A 307 -32.47 -23.29 -7.11
CA GLY A 307 -33.84 -23.39 -7.61
C GLY A 307 -34.78 -22.37 -6.94
N LEU A 308 -36.08 -22.65 -6.88
CA LEU A 308 -37.08 -21.73 -6.31
C LEU A 308 -37.33 -22.04 -4.82
N PRO A 309 -37.06 -21.10 -3.87
CA PRO A 309 -36.39 -19.80 -4.03
C PRO A 309 -34.85 -19.88 -3.99
N ALA A 310 -34.18 -18.82 -4.44
CA ALA A 310 -32.75 -18.63 -4.18
C ALA A 310 -32.51 -18.14 -2.75
N TYR A 311 -31.26 -18.13 -2.27
CA TYR A 311 -30.93 -17.78 -0.89
C TYR A 311 -29.70 -16.87 -0.81
N PHE A 312 -29.54 -16.23 0.35
CA PHE A 312 -28.28 -15.69 0.84
C PHE A 312 -27.81 -16.52 2.03
N SER A 313 -26.55 -16.94 2.03
CA SER A 313 -25.91 -17.53 3.21
C SER A 313 -25.09 -16.46 3.92
N VAL A 314 -25.35 -16.25 5.21
CA VAL A 314 -24.64 -15.32 6.08
C VAL A 314 -23.78 -16.12 7.06
N LEU A 315 -22.48 -15.83 7.11
CA LEU A 315 -21.51 -16.50 7.97
C LEU A 315 -20.82 -15.45 8.83
N LEU A 316 -21.11 -15.45 10.14
CA LEU A 316 -20.51 -14.48 11.05
C LEU A 316 -19.04 -14.82 11.35
N GLY A 317 -18.19 -13.81 11.45
CA GLY A 317 -16.77 -13.94 11.75
C GLY A 317 -16.50 -14.20 13.23
N ASN A 318 -15.44 -14.97 13.51
CA ASN A 318 -14.90 -15.10 14.87
C ASN A 318 -13.76 -14.11 15.15
N GLY A 319 -13.23 -13.44 14.11
CA GLY A 319 -12.14 -12.46 14.18
C GLY A 319 -10.74 -13.05 14.16
N ASP A 320 -10.61 -14.36 13.89
CA ASP A 320 -9.34 -15.09 13.80
C ASP A 320 -9.18 -15.80 12.43
N GLY A 321 -9.93 -15.34 11.43
CA GLY A 321 -10.04 -16.01 10.13
C GLY A 321 -10.97 -17.23 10.12
N THR A 322 -11.65 -17.55 11.21
CA THR A 322 -12.72 -18.57 11.23
C THR A 322 -14.12 -17.98 11.19
N LEU A 323 -15.05 -18.75 10.64
CA LEU A 323 -16.47 -18.37 10.52
C LEU A 323 -17.35 -19.29 11.37
N GLN A 324 -18.47 -18.74 11.83
CA GLN A 324 -19.55 -19.46 12.49
C GLN A 324 -20.35 -20.29 11.48
N ALA A 325 -21.28 -21.10 12.00
CA ALA A 325 -22.22 -21.81 11.14
C ALA A 325 -23.10 -20.81 10.37
N LYS A 326 -23.32 -21.09 9.08
CA LYS A 326 -24.12 -20.21 8.23
C LYS A 326 -25.58 -20.14 8.69
N GLN A 327 -26.19 -19.00 8.44
CA GLN A 327 -27.62 -18.80 8.46
C GLN A 327 -28.11 -18.45 7.06
N ASP A 328 -29.15 -19.13 6.58
CA ASP A 328 -29.69 -18.91 5.24
C ASP A 328 -30.96 -18.05 5.28
N TYR A 329 -31.05 -17.11 4.35
CA TYR A 329 -32.20 -16.24 4.15
C TYR A 329 -32.74 -16.43 2.74
N GLY A 330 -34.02 -16.76 2.61
CA GLY A 330 -34.66 -16.89 1.31
C GLY A 330 -34.73 -15.54 0.60
N ALA A 331 -34.29 -15.51 -0.65
CA ALA A 331 -34.52 -14.40 -1.55
C ALA A 331 -35.99 -14.37 -1.99
N GLY A 332 -36.48 -13.19 -2.37
CA GLY A 332 -37.85 -13.00 -2.88
C GLY A 332 -38.03 -13.49 -4.32
N SER A 333 -37.01 -14.12 -4.93
CA SER A 333 -36.91 -14.48 -6.35
C SER A 333 -36.20 -15.83 -6.58
N SER A 334 -36.26 -16.34 -7.81
CA SER A 334 -35.52 -17.54 -8.27
C SER A 334 -34.04 -17.30 -8.57
N GLY A 335 -33.63 -16.05 -8.70
CA GLY A 335 -32.25 -15.65 -8.98
C GLY A 335 -31.83 -14.52 -8.06
N VAL A 336 -30.54 -14.48 -7.76
CA VAL A 336 -29.86 -13.43 -6.98
C VAL A 336 -28.47 -13.20 -7.58
N GLY A 337 -28.03 -11.94 -7.62
CA GLY A 337 -26.65 -11.56 -7.90
C GLY A 337 -25.90 -11.14 -6.64
N LEU A 338 -25.08 -10.09 -6.74
CA LEU A 338 -24.09 -9.72 -5.73
C LEU A 338 -24.81 -9.17 -4.50
N PRO A 339 -24.58 -9.73 -3.28
CA PRO A 339 -25.12 -9.15 -2.07
C PRO A 339 -24.41 -7.84 -1.69
N ILE A 340 -24.93 -6.69 -2.12
CA ILE A 340 -24.39 -5.38 -1.72
C ILE A 340 -24.84 -5.06 -0.29
N LEU A 341 -23.87 -4.82 0.60
CA LEU A 341 -24.07 -4.60 2.03
C LEU A 341 -24.03 -3.10 2.35
N LYS A 342 -25.20 -2.47 2.44
CA LYS A 342 -25.33 -1.02 2.74
C LYS A 342 -26.60 -0.72 3.54
N ASP A 343 -26.57 0.35 4.32
CA ASP A 343 -27.74 0.88 5.04
C ASP A 343 -28.66 1.65 4.08
N ILE A 344 -29.64 0.96 3.48
CA ILE A 344 -30.52 1.53 2.43
C ILE A 344 -31.69 2.32 3.03
N ASN A 345 -31.99 2.13 4.31
CA ASN A 345 -33.11 2.76 5.03
C ASN A 345 -32.66 3.79 6.09
N ARG A 346 -31.35 4.01 6.24
CA ARG A 346 -30.70 4.96 7.14
C ARG A 346 -30.98 4.69 8.62
N ASP A 347 -31.14 3.43 9.01
CA ASP A 347 -31.36 3.03 10.40
C ASP A 347 -30.07 2.71 11.17
N GLY A 348 -28.92 2.85 10.51
CA GLY A 348 -27.59 2.61 11.05
C GLY A 348 -27.13 1.15 10.98
N LYS A 349 -27.85 0.28 10.27
CA LYS A 349 -27.55 -1.15 10.14
C LYS A 349 -27.36 -1.52 8.68
N LEU A 350 -26.50 -2.50 8.43
CA LEU A 350 -26.28 -2.98 7.07
C LEU A 350 -27.44 -3.87 6.62
N ASP A 351 -27.95 -3.59 5.42
CA ASP A 351 -28.96 -4.37 4.72
C ASP A 351 -28.30 -5.16 3.59
N ILE A 352 -28.96 -6.22 3.11
CA ILE A 352 -28.59 -6.91 1.87
C ILE A 352 -29.45 -6.39 0.73
N VAL A 353 -28.80 -5.87 -0.31
CA VAL A 353 -29.45 -5.45 -1.56
C VAL A 353 -28.82 -6.21 -2.73
N ALA A 354 -29.62 -6.86 -3.56
CA ALA A 354 -29.12 -7.62 -4.71
C ALA A 354 -30.11 -7.62 -5.87
N ASP A 355 -29.63 -7.66 -7.10
CA ASP A 355 -30.48 -7.91 -8.27
C ASP A 355 -31.04 -9.35 -8.25
N SER A 356 -32.02 -9.62 -9.11
CA SER A 356 -32.65 -10.93 -9.25
C SER A 356 -32.08 -11.76 -10.42
N ASN A 357 -30.87 -11.45 -10.90
CA ASN A 357 -30.15 -12.11 -11.99
C ASN A 357 -31.02 -12.31 -13.26
N GLY A 358 -31.71 -11.25 -13.67
CA GLY A 358 -32.54 -11.20 -14.87
C GLY A 358 -33.91 -11.85 -14.75
N VAL A 359 -34.30 -12.36 -13.58
CA VAL A 359 -35.58 -13.08 -13.36
C VAL A 359 -36.57 -12.29 -12.47
N GLY A 360 -36.26 -11.03 -12.18
CA GLY A 360 -37.06 -10.13 -11.34
C GLY A 360 -36.35 -8.78 -11.15
N GLY A 361 -36.80 -8.00 -10.19
CA GLY A 361 -36.19 -6.70 -9.88
C GLY A 361 -35.07 -6.80 -8.85
N VAL A 362 -35.17 -6.06 -7.75
CA VAL A 362 -34.15 -5.99 -6.69
C VAL A 362 -34.71 -6.60 -5.40
N ASN A 363 -33.94 -7.50 -4.79
CA ASN A 363 -34.21 -8.06 -3.48
C ASN A 363 -33.58 -7.18 -2.40
N ILE A 364 -34.36 -6.85 -1.38
CA ILE A 364 -33.90 -6.12 -0.20
C ILE A 364 -34.24 -6.93 1.05
N LEU A 365 -33.24 -7.21 1.88
CA LEU A 365 -33.39 -7.79 3.20
C LEU A 365 -32.85 -6.79 4.22
N LEU A 366 -33.73 -6.21 5.03
CA LEU A 366 -33.34 -5.22 6.02
C LEU A 366 -32.64 -5.90 7.21
N GLY A 367 -31.54 -5.31 7.67
CA GLY A 367 -30.72 -5.80 8.76
C GLY A 367 -31.32 -5.49 10.13
N ASN A 368 -31.25 -6.45 11.04
CA ASN A 368 -31.60 -6.22 12.45
C ASN A 368 -30.43 -5.63 13.26
N GLY A 369 -29.22 -5.60 12.69
CA GLY A 369 -28.00 -5.05 13.31
C GLY A 369 -27.27 -6.04 14.22
N ASN A 370 -27.62 -7.32 14.17
CA ASN A 370 -27.02 -8.39 14.95
C ASN A 370 -26.60 -9.58 14.05
N GLY A 371 -26.32 -9.30 12.77
CA GLY A 371 -26.05 -10.34 11.77
C GLY A 371 -27.28 -11.10 11.27
N THR A 372 -28.50 -10.70 11.67
CA THR A 372 -29.75 -11.29 11.16
C THR A 372 -30.58 -10.32 10.33
N PHE A 373 -31.43 -10.86 9.45
CA PHE A 373 -32.22 -10.07 8.49
C PHE A 373 -33.72 -10.35 8.55
N LEU A 374 -34.52 -9.36 8.16
CA LEU A 374 -35.94 -9.52 7.89
C LEU A 374 -36.19 -10.33 6.61
N ALA A 375 -37.44 -10.71 6.39
CA ALA A 375 -37.83 -11.40 5.16
C ALA A 375 -37.60 -10.51 3.93
N ALA A 376 -37.12 -11.11 2.84
CA ALA A 376 -36.83 -10.40 1.60
C ALA A 376 -38.08 -9.72 1.02
N THR A 377 -37.90 -8.48 0.61
CA THR A 377 -38.87 -7.73 -0.22
C THR A 377 -38.30 -7.63 -1.63
N ASN A 378 -39.04 -8.12 -2.62
CA ASN A 378 -38.66 -7.95 -4.03
C ASN A 378 -39.36 -6.71 -4.60
N ILE A 379 -38.57 -5.72 -4.99
CA ILE A 379 -39.08 -4.54 -5.68
C ILE A 379 -39.05 -4.83 -7.18
N SER A 380 -40.24 -4.98 -7.77
CA SER A 380 -40.38 -5.21 -9.21
C SER A 380 -39.93 -3.98 -10.00
N MET A 381 -38.73 -4.05 -10.57
CA MET A 381 -38.06 -2.91 -11.22
C MET A 381 -37.76 -3.14 -12.72
N GLY A 382 -38.22 -4.24 -13.29
CA GLY A 382 -37.74 -4.80 -14.56
C GLY A 382 -36.96 -6.09 -14.30
N ASN A 383 -36.36 -6.70 -15.33
CA ASN A 383 -35.47 -7.84 -15.17
C ASN A 383 -34.04 -7.32 -14.98
N ALA A 384 -33.67 -6.96 -13.75
CA ALA A 384 -32.33 -6.45 -13.45
C ALA A 384 -31.30 -7.59 -13.54
N SER A 385 -30.25 -7.44 -14.33
CA SER A 385 -29.17 -8.43 -14.46
C SER A 385 -27.93 -8.14 -13.64
N ASP A 386 -27.75 -6.89 -13.24
CA ASP A 386 -26.69 -6.44 -12.36
C ASP A 386 -27.11 -5.16 -11.63
N LEU A 387 -26.42 -4.81 -10.55
CA LEU A 387 -26.79 -3.74 -9.64
C LEU A 387 -25.55 -2.99 -9.12
N ALA A 388 -25.62 -1.66 -9.12
CA ALA A 388 -24.77 -0.79 -8.33
C ALA A 388 -25.60 0.09 -7.39
N VAL A 389 -25.05 0.44 -6.22
CA VAL A 389 -25.72 1.23 -5.19
C VAL A 389 -24.82 2.39 -4.75
N GLY A 390 -25.32 3.62 -4.84
CA GLY A 390 -24.59 4.83 -4.46
C GLY A 390 -25.49 6.05 -4.43
N ASP A 391 -25.04 7.16 -3.83
CA ASP A 391 -25.74 8.44 -3.84
C ASP A 391 -25.38 9.21 -5.13
N ILE A 392 -26.21 9.10 -6.16
CA ILE A 392 -25.91 9.57 -7.52
C ILE A 392 -26.34 11.04 -7.69
N ASN A 393 -27.25 11.51 -6.83
CA ASN A 393 -27.76 12.88 -6.84
C ASN A 393 -27.22 13.74 -5.68
N ASN A 394 -26.29 13.21 -4.89
CA ASN A 394 -25.65 13.87 -3.75
C ASN A 394 -26.66 14.39 -2.70
N ASP A 395 -27.77 13.67 -2.47
CA ASP A 395 -28.80 14.04 -1.48
C ASP A 395 -28.63 13.34 -0.11
N GLY A 396 -27.60 12.49 0.00
CA GLY A 396 -27.26 11.71 1.18
C GLY A 396 -28.10 10.45 1.35
N LYS A 397 -28.83 10.01 0.32
CA LYS A 397 -29.58 8.76 0.30
C LYS A 397 -29.02 7.86 -0.80
N LEU A 398 -29.12 6.56 -0.57
CA LEU A 398 -28.63 5.59 -1.55
C LEU A 398 -29.65 5.38 -2.66
N ASP A 399 -29.17 5.47 -3.89
CA ASP A 399 -29.88 5.22 -5.13
C ASP A 399 -29.47 3.85 -5.71
N LEU A 400 -30.28 3.33 -6.64
CA LEU A 400 -29.99 2.09 -7.35
C LEU A 400 -29.74 2.36 -8.83
N ILE A 401 -28.73 1.70 -9.39
CA ILE A 401 -28.50 1.58 -10.82
C ILE A 401 -28.57 0.11 -11.20
N THR A 402 -29.41 -0.23 -12.18
CA THR A 402 -29.52 -1.60 -12.68
C THR A 402 -29.36 -1.67 -14.18
N SER A 403 -28.73 -2.74 -14.67
CA SER A 403 -28.74 -3.11 -16.09
C SER A 403 -30.00 -3.92 -16.38
N ASP A 404 -30.69 -3.63 -17.49
CA ASP A 404 -31.82 -4.48 -17.91
C ASP A 404 -31.31 -5.82 -18.47
N SER A 405 -32.15 -6.86 -18.46
CA SER A 405 -31.75 -8.21 -18.93
C SER A 405 -31.36 -8.27 -20.41
N SER A 406 -31.70 -7.26 -21.19
CA SER A 406 -31.26 -7.14 -22.58
C SER A 406 -29.88 -6.45 -22.69
N GLY A 407 -29.39 -5.87 -21.61
CA GLY A 407 -28.23 -5.00 -21.50
C GLY A 407 -28.41 -3.64 -22.18
N SER A 408 -29.55 -3.37 -22.81
CA SER A 408 -29.70 -2.21 -23.71
C SER A 408 -29.94 -0.89 -22.98
N HIS A 409 -30.34 -0.96 -21.71
CA HIS A 409 -30.58 0.22 -20.88
C HIS A 409 -29.96 0.07 -19.50
N ILE A 410 -29.55 1.22 -18.99
CA ILE A 410 -29.21 1.45 -17.59
C ILE A 410 -30.38 2.21 -16.98
N LEU A 411 -30.88 1.69 -15.86
CA LEU A 411 -32.00 2.28 -15.13
C LEU A 411 -31.50 2.83 -13.81
N VAL A 412 -31.71 4.11 -13.58
CA VAL A 412 -31.38 4.80 -12.32
C VAL A 412 -32.67 5.04 -11.54
N ARG A 413 -32.66 4.73 -10.25
CA ARG A 413 -33.79 4.94 -9.36
C ARG A 413 -33.34 5.62 -8.08
N LEU A 414 -33.78 6.86 -7.91
CA LEU A 414 -33.41 7.68 -6.77
C LEU A 414 -34.10 7.19 -5.49
N GLY A 415 -33.35 7.11 -4.40
CA GLY A 415 -33.80 6.65 -3.11
C GLY A 415 -34.63 7.69 -2.36
N ASN A 416 -35.67 7.23 -1.67
CA ASN A 416 -36.39 8.08 -0.72
C ASN A 416 -35.76 8.07 0.68
N GLY A 417 -34.85 7.11 0.93
CA GLY A 417 -34.10 6.95 2.18
C GLY A 417 -34.75 5.98 3.18
N ASP A 418 -35.77 5.24 2.77
CA ASP A 418 -36.56 4.31 3.58
C ASP A 418 -36.71 2.94 2.89
N ALA A 419 -35.70 2.55 2.10
CA ALA A 419 -35.74 1.40 1.17
C ALA A 419 -36.81 1.48 0.06
N THR A 420 -37.43 2.63 -0.16
CA THR A 420 -38.30 2.89 -1.33
C THR A 420 -37.62 3.80 -2.35
N PHE A 421 -38.06 3.71 -3.61
CA PHE A 421 -37.40 4.38 -4.74
C PHE A 421 -38.40 5.10 -5.65
N GLN A 422 -37.92 6.16 -6.29
CA GLN A 422 -38.66 6.92 -7.28
C GLN A 422 -38.80 6.14 -8.61
N SER A 423 -39.54 6.74 -9.54
CA SER A 423 -39.65 6.24 -10.91
C SER A 423 -38.28 6.18 -11.58
N ALA A 424 -38.06 5.17 -12.43
CA ALA A 424 -36.79 5.00 -13.11
C ALA A 424 -36.52 6.11 -14.13
N LEU A 425 -35.30 6.62 -14.12
CA LEU A 425 -34.67 7.30 -15.24
C LEU A 425 -34.00 6.23 -16.11
N SER A 426 -34.11 6.33 -17.43
CA SER A 426 -33.59 5.33 -18.36
C SER A 426 -32.58 5.96 -19.31
N PHE A 427 -31.42 5.32 -19.42
CA PHE A 427 -30.31 5.74 -20.27
C PHE A 427 -29.95 4.60 -21.22
N ALA A 428 -29.66 4.94 -22.47
CA ALA A 428 -29.28 3.94 -23.46
C ALA A 428 -27.86 3.43 -23.17
N ALA A 429 -27.70 2.10 -23.21
CA ALA A 429 -26.43 1.39 -23.15
C ALA A 429 -26.26 0.58 -24.45
N PRO A 430 -25.97 1.24 -25.60
CA PRO A 430 -25.96 0.58 -26.90
C PRO A 430 -24.85 -0.47 -27.07
N ALA A 431 -23.78 -0.40 -26.26
CA ALA A 431 -22.76 -1.43 -26.19
C ALA A 431 -23.18 -2.66 -25.35
N GLY A 432 -24.33 -2.57 -24.66
CA GLY A 432 -24.75 -3.51 -23.64
C GLY A 432 -24.14 -3.18 -22.28
N ALA A 433 -24.89 -3.39 -21.19
CA ALA A 433 -24.41 -3.36 -19.82
C ALA A 433 -24.46 -4.79 -19.25
N GLY A 434 -23.31 -5.30 -18.84
CA GLY A 434 -23.12 -6.56 -18.13
C GLY A 434 -22.88 -6.27 -16.66
N ASP A 435 -21.64 -5.91 -16.34
CA ASP A 435 -21.21 -5.43 -15.02
C ASP A 435 -21.35 -3.89 -14.90
N LEU A 436 -21.57 -3.39 -13.69
CA LEU A 436 -21.77 -1.99 -13.30
C LEU A 436 -20.89 -1.62 -12.09
N ALA A 437 -20.01 -0.62 -12.26
CA ALA A 437 -19.19 -0.08 -11.18
C ALA A 437 -19.36 1.45 -11.06
N LEU A 438 -19.44 1.94 -9.82
CA LEU A 438 -19.58 3.38 -9.53
C LEU A 438 -18.28 3.95 -8.98
N GLY A 439 -17.88 5.12 -9.46
CA GLY A 439 -16.72 5.86 -8.97
C GLY A 439 -16.66 7.25 -9.56
N ASP A 440 -15.91 8.16 -8.93
CA ASP A 440 -15.67 9.50 -9.45
C ASP A 440 -14.49 9.45 -10.43
N LEU A 441 -14.78 9.25 -11.72
CA LEU A 441 -13.79 9.00 -12.77
C LEU A 441 -13.16 10.29 -13.29
N ASN A 442 -13.77 11.44 -12.99
CA ASN A 442 -13.27 12.75 -13.40
C ASN A 442 -12.92 13.69 -12.23
N SER A 443 -13.00 13.18 -11.01
CA SER A 443 -12.69 13.90 -9.77
C SER A 443 -13.55 15.16 -9.59
N ASP A 444 -14.82 15.16 -10.02
CA ASP A 444 -15.76 16.29 -9.88
C ASP A 444 -16.66 16.19 -8.63
N GLY A 445 -16.47 15.15 -7.82
CA GLY A 445 -17.20 14.87 -6.59
C GLY A 445 -18.57 14.24 -6.83
N LYS A 446 -18.83 13.71 -8.02
CA LYS A 446 -20.07 13.00 -8.35
C LYS A 446 -19.76 11.59 -8.77
N LEU A 447 -20.70 10.69 -8.51
CA LEU A 447 -20.56 9.32 -8.97
C LEU A 447 -20.79 9.23 -10.47
N ASP A 448 -19.78 8.76 -11.17
CA ASP A 448 -19.85 8.31 -12.55
C ASP A 448 -20.07 6.79 -12.59
N LEU A 449 -20.40 6.28 -13.77
CA LEU A 449 -20.69 4.86 -13.98
C LEU A 449 -19.75 4.27 -15.02
N VAL A 450 -19.14 3.15 -14.67
CA VAL A 450 -18.47 2.23 -15.59
C VAL A 450 -19.35 1.02 -15.81
N PHE A 451 -19.43 0.56 -17.04
CA PHE A 451 -20.11 -0.68 -17.36
C PHE A 451 -19.38 -1.45 -18.44
N THR A 452 -19.46 -2.78 -18.39
CA THR A 452 -18.75 -3.65 -19.33
C THR A 452 -19.68 -4.62 -20.05
N LYS A 453 -19.40 -4.88 -21.32
CA LYS A 453 -20.06 -5.95 -22.07
C LYS A 453 -19.19 -6.45 -23.21
N SER A 454 -18.87 -7.74 -23.14
CA SER A 454 -18.37 -8.62 -24.21
C SER A 454 -17.54 -7.92 -25.30
N GLY A 455 -16.47 -7.25 -24.90
CA GLY A 455 -15.56 -6.57 -25.83
C GLY A 455 -15.40 -5.06 -25.60
N THR A 456 -16.19 -4.46 -24.70
CA THR A 456 -16.13 -3.03 -24.43
C THR A 456 -16.22 -2.73 -22.94
N VAL A 457 -15.47 -1.70 -22.54
CA VAL A 457 -15.61 -0.98 -21.27
C VAL A 457 -16.13 0.40 -21.62
N SER A 458 -17.21 0.82 -20.99
CA SER A 458 -17.85 2.12 -21.26
C SER A 458 -18.02 2.92 -19.99
N THR A 459 -17.94 4.24 -20.11
CA THR A 459 -18.01 5.19 -19.00
C THR A 459 -19.11 6.21 -19.25
N LEU A 460 -19.79 6.64 -18.19
CA LEU A 460 -20.87 7.62 -18.19
C LEU A 460 -20.60 8.61 -17.05
N LEU A 461 -20.32 9.87 -17.41
CA LEU A 461 -20.06 10.91 -16.40
C LEU A 461 -21.37 11.40 -15.77
N GLY A 462 -21.43 11.46 -14.45
CA GLY A 462 -22.56 11.89 -13.66
C GLY A 462 -22.76 13.40 -13.71
N ASN A 463 -24.02 13.85 -13.81
CA ASN A 463 -24.36 15.26 -13.67
C ASN A 463 -24.58 15.67 -12.20
N GLY A 464 -24.76 14.68 -11.31
CA GLY A 464 -24.99 14.88 -9.88
C GLY A 464 -26.46 15.11 -9.53
N ASP A 465 -27.38 14.79 -10.43
CA ASP A 465 -28.83 14.89 -10.27
C ASP A 465 -29.55 13.56 -10.58
N GLY A 466 -28.81 12.45 -10.64
CA GLY A 466 -29.30 11.15 -11.09
C GLY A 466 -29.22 10.94 -12.61
N SER A 467 -28.81 11.94 -13.39
CA SER A 467 -28.58 11.81 -14.83
C SER A 467 -27.11 11.72 -15.20
N PHE A 468 -26.84 11.15 -16.38
CA PHE A 468 -25.50 10.99 -16.95
C PHE A 468 -25.35 11.76 -18.27
N GLN A 469 -24.11 12.10 -18.59
CA GLN A 469 -23.70 12.62 -19.89
C GLN A 469 -23.70 11.51 -20.96
N GLY A 470 -23.19 11.80 -22.16
CA GLY A 470 -22.97 10.78 -23.18
C GLY A 470 -21.90 9.77 -22.74
N TYR A 471 -22.01 8.52 -23.20
CA TYR A 471 -21.03 7.50 -22.88
C TYR A 471 -19.76 7.62 -23.74
N SER A 472 -18.63 7.21 -23.18
CA SER A 472 -17.38 6.91 -23.90
C SER A 472 -17.12 5.40 -23.83
N SER A 473 -16.44 4.83 -24.82
CA SER A 473 -16.16 3.39 -24.87
C SER A 473 -14.74 3.08 -25.33
N ILE A 474 -14.14 2.06 -24.72
CA ILE A 474 -12.83 1.52 -25.02
C ILE A 474 -12.99 0.05 -25.38
N ALA A 475 -12.35 -0.37 -26.47
CA ALA A 475 -12.37 -1.76 -26.88
C ALA A 475 -11.45 -2.59 -25.97
N VAL A 476 -12.05 -3.53 -25.24
CA VAL A 476 -11.36 -4.44 -24.31
C VAL A 476 -11.89 -5.85 -24.55
N THR A 477 -11.07 -6.68 -25.17
CA THR A 477 -11.50 -8.02 -25.60
C THR A 477 -11.93 -8.86 -24.40
N GLY A 478 -13.17 -9.36 -24.44
CA GLY A 478 -13.73 -10.25 -23.42
C GLY A 478 -14.05 -9.62 -22.07
N ALA A 479 -14.09 -8.28 -21.99
CA ALA A 479 -14.49 -7.53 -20.80
C ALA A 479 -15.80 -8.08 -20.20
N SER A 480 -15.76 -8.43 -18.92
CA SER A 480 -16.89 -9.02 -18.18
C SER A 480 -17.11 -8.48 -16.77
N GLU A 481 -16.06 -8.00 -16.13
CA GLU A 481 -16.06 -7.45 -14.77
C GLU A 481 -15.15 -6.22 -14.79
N SER A 482 -15.44 -5.24 -13.93
CA SER A 482 -14.63 -4.05 -13.76
C SER A 482 -14.32 -3.74 -12.30
N LEU A 483 -13.10 -3.26 -12.06
CA LEU A 483 -12.66 -2.70 -10.80
C LEU A 483 -12.19 -1.27 -11.05
N LEU A 484 -12.59 -0.37 -10.16
CA LEU A 484 -12.10 1.01 -10.14
C LEU A 484 -11.08 1.14 -9.01
N SER A 485 -9.86 1.53 -9.34
CA SER A 485 -8.76 1.65 -8.39
C SER A 485 -7.67 2.56 -8.95
N ASP A 486 -7.03 3.37 -8.13
CA ASP A 486 -5.91 4.25 -8.51
C ASP A 486 -4.57 3.48 -8.39
N LEU A 487 -4.18 2.74 -9.44
CA LEU A 487 -3.02 1.83 -9.39
C LEU A 487 -1.67 2.55 -9.54
N ASP A 488 -1.65 3.73 -10.14
CA ASP A 488 -0.44 4.55 -10.27
C ASP A 488 -0.33 5.64 -9.19
N GLY A 489 -1.32 5.77 -8.31
CA GLY A 489 -1.32 6.67 -7.16
C GLY A 489 -1.38 8.13 -7.57
N ASP A 490 -2.08 8.43 -8.66
CA ASP A 490 -2.17 9.76 -9.26
C ASP A 490 -3.43 10.54 -8.85
N GLY A 491 -4.31 9.89 -8.07
CA GLY A 491 -5.57 10.44 -7.57
C GLY A 491 -6.74 10.30 -8.53
N VAL A 492 -6.53 9.74 -9.73
CA VAL A 492 -7.56 9.40 -10.70
C VAL A 492 -7.85 7.91 -10.64
N LEU A 493 -9.12 7.52 -10.68
CA LEU A 493 -9.48 6.11 -10.72
C LEU A 493 -9.14 5.50 -12.08
N ASP A 494 -8.33 4.45 -12.08
CA ASP A 494 -8.12 3.58 -13.23
C ASP A 494 -9.26 2.56 -13.36
N ILE A 495 -9.41 2.01 -14.57
CA ILE A 495 -10.31 0.88 -14.80
C ILE A 495 -9.49 -0.36 -15.07
N ILE A 496 -9.81 -1.43 -14.34
CA ILE A 496 -9.28 -2.76 -14.58
C ILE A 496 -10.43 -3.64 -15.01
N SER A 497 -10.28 -4.41 -16.09
CA SER A 497 -11.32 -5.32 -16.56
C SER A 497 -10.84 -6.75 -16.76
N ALA A 498 -11.66 -7.71 -16.34
CA ALA A 498 -11.39 -9.14 -16.55
C ALA A 498 -11.78 -9.58 -17.96
N ASN A 499 -10.96 -10.46 -18.56
CA ASN A 499 -11.33 -11.18 -19.76
C ASN A 499 -11.81 -12.60 -19.41
N SER A 500 -13.09 -12.76 -19.09
CA SER A 500 -13.69 -14.06 -18.74
C SER A 500 -13.56 -15.16 -19.82
N SER A 501 -13.24 -14.79 -21.07
CA SER A 501 -13.02 -15.74 -22.17
C SER A 501 -11.53 -16.08 -22.42
N GLY A 502 -10.62 -15.43 -21.72
CA GLY A 502 -9.17 -15.53 -21.92
C GLY A 502 -8.41 -15.86 -20.63
N SER A 503 -7.18 -15.35 -20.54
CA SER A 503 -6.29 -15.58 -19.39
C SER A 503 -5.58 -14.28 -18.96
N ASN A 504 -6.25 -13.15 -19.15
CA ASN A 504 -5.68 -11.84 -18.88
C ASN A 504 -6.71 -10.89 -18.27
N ILE A 505 -6.18 -9.85 -17.64
CA ILE A 505 -6.91 -8.63 -17.32
C ILE A 505 -6.40 -7.51 -18.22
N ALA A 506 -7.19 -6.45 -18.35
CA ALA A 506 -6.81 -5.21 -19.01
C ALA A 506 -6.80 -4.06 -18.00
N VAL A 507 -5.69 -3.34 -17.91
CA VAL A 507 -5.56 -2.11 -17.12
C VAL A 507 -5.64 -0.92 -18.06
N MET A 508 -6.54 0.02 -17.76
CA MET A 508 -6.69 1.29 -18.49
C MET A 508 -6.48 2.40 -17.47
N LEU A 509 -5.34 3.10 -17.59
CA LEU A 509 -5.02 4.19 -16.68
C LEU A 509 -5.89 5.41 -16.99
N GLY A 510 -6.40 6.06 -15.94
CA GLY A 510 -7.16 7.29 -16.04
C GLY A 510 -6.30 8.39 -16.65
N ASP A 511 -6.77 9.02 -17.73
CA ASP A 511 -6.04 10.16 -18.29
C ASP A 511 -6.14 11.33 -17.33
N SER A 512 -4.99 11.81 -16.87
CA SER A 512 -4.90 12.91 -15.94
C SER A 512 -4.39 14.20 -16.59
N TYR A 513 -5.10 15.33 -16.39
CA TYR A 513 -4.74 16.59 -17.06
C TYR A 513 -3.83 17.51 -16.28
N ALA A 514 -2.57 17.60 -16.70
CA ALA A 514 -1.71 18.70 -16.30
C ALA A 514 -2.38 20.02 -16.72
N VAL A 515 -2.87 20.78 -15.74
CA VAL A 515 -3.74 21.97 -15.87
C VAL A 515 -3.37 22.89 -17.06
N SER A 516 -3.90 22.58 -18.25
CA SER A 516 -3.72 23.43 -19.44
C SER A 516 -4.83 24.50 -19.57
N PHE A 517 -5.82 24.48 -18.67
CA PHE A 517 -6.94 25.46 -18.60
C PHE A 517 -6.63 26.72 -17.77
N LEU A 518 -5.75 26.65 -16.77
CA LEU A 518 -4.86 27.79 -16.46
C LEU A 518 -4.05 28.08 -17.75
N ASN A 519 -3.10 28.98 -17.94
CA ASN A 519 -2.65 29.39 -19.31
C ASN A 519 -3.72 30.01 -20.24
N SER A 520 -5.02 29.65 -20.16
CA SER A 520 -6.12 30.19 -20.99
C SER A 520 -7.27 30.83 -20.18
N LEU A 521 -7.14 30.90 -18.85
CA LEU A 521 -8.10 31.56 -17.95
C LEU A 521 -8.40 33.00 -18.42
N ASP A 522 -9.65 33.25 -18.81
CA ASP A 522 -10.17 34.58 -19.16
C ASP A 522 -11.47 34.86 -18.39
N ILE A 523 -11.41 35.81 -17.46
CA ILE A 523 -12.53 36.27 -16.66
C ILE A 523 -13.03 37.65 -17.10
N SER A 524 -12.67 38.13 -18.30
CA SER A 524 -13.14 39.42 -18.84
C SER A 524 -14.64 39.46 -19.15
N THR A 525 -15.28 38.29 -19.25
CA THR A 525 -16.72 38.13 -19.45
C THR A 525 -17.37 37.38 -18.29
N ARG A 526 -18.68 37.58 -18.07
CA ARG A 526 -19.43 36.84 -17.06
C ARG A 526 -19.41 35.32 -17.33
N GLN A 527 -19.54 34.92 -18.60
CA GLN A 527 -19.52 33.51 -18.97
C GLN A 527 -18.13 32.89 -18.77
N GLY A 528 -17.07 33.61 -19.15
CA GLY A 528 -15.68 33.20 -18.88
C GLY A 528 -15.39 33.09 -17.38
N ALA A 529 -15.88 34.04 -16.58
CA ALA A 529 -15.77 33.99 -15.12
C ALA A 529 -16.49 32.77 -14.49
N LEU A 530 -17.68 32.41 -14.98
CA LEU A 530 -18.39 31.21 -14.51
C LEU A 530 -17.71 29.89 -14.92
N ALA A 531 -17.03 29.87 -16.07
CA ALA A 531 -16.21 28.73 -16.49
C ALA A 531 -14.91 28.65 -15.65
N ALA A 532 -14.29 29.80 -15.39
CA ALA A 532 -13.11 29.92 -14.54
C ALA A 532 -13.35 29.43 -13.12
N ILE A 533 -14.48 29.79 -12.48
CA ILE A 533 -14.82 29.31 -11.13
C ILE A 533 -14.82 27.78 -11.09
N ARG A 534 -15.51 27.12 -12.03
CA ARG A 534 -15.56 25.65 -12.09
C ARG A 534 -14.17 25.04 -12.26
N ALA A 535 -13.36 25.58 -13.16
CA ALA A 535 -12.02 25.05 -13.36
C ALA A 535 -11.07 25.33 -12.18
N LEU A 536 -11.28 26.42 -11.44
CA LEU A 536 -10.52 26.74 -10.24
C LEU A 536 -10.97 25.90 -9.04
N ASP A 537 -12.26 25.58 -8.92
CA ASP A 537 -12.79 24.59 -7.97
C ASP A 537 -12.14 23.24 -8.20
N THR A 538 -12.13 22.80 -9.46
CA THR A 538 -11.39 21.63 -9.90
C THR A 538 -9.94 21.79 -9.45
N ALA A 539 -9.19 22.81 -9.92
CA ALA A 539 -7.77 23.09 -9.60
C ALA A 539 -7.42 23.03 -8.09
N GLU A 540 -8.28 23.58 -7.22
CA GLU A 540 -8.12 23.55 -5.77
C GLU A 540 -8.20 22.12 -5.21
N GLN A 541 -9.08 21.28 -5.75
CA GLN A 541 -9.28 19.90 -5.28
C GLN A 541 -8.06 19.00 -5.57
N ALA A 542 -7.49 18.98 -6.79
CA ALA A 542 -6.28 18.16 -7.02
C ALA A 542 -5.07 18.70 -6.28
N LEU A 543 -4.99 20.01 -6.02
CA LEU A 543 -3.96 20.50 -5.11
C LEU A 543 -4.11 19.92 -3.71
N GLY A 544 -5.35 19.81 -3.22
CA GLY A 544 -5.68 19.15 -1.97
C GLY A 544 -5.30 17.67 -1.96
N SER A 545 -5.66 16.93 -3.02
CA SER A 545 -5.30 15.50 -3.17
C SER A 545 -3.78 15.30 -3.23
N GLY A 546 -3.07 16.11 -4.03
CA GLY A 546 -1.60 16.07 -4.12
C GLY A 546 -0.92 16.38 -2.79
N LEU A 547 -1.44 17.33 -1.99
CA LEU A 547 -0.97 17.57 -0.62
C LEU A 547 -1.22 16.36 0.29
N GLY A 548 -2.32 15.63 0.10
CA GLY A 548 -2.59 14.35 0.77
C GLY A 548 -1.52 13.29 0.45
N VAL A 549 -1.15 13.14 -0.82
CA VAL A 549 -0.08 12.23 -1.26
C VAL A 549 1.28 12.65 -0.67
N ILE A 550 1.62 13.94 -0.65
CA ILE A 550 2.84 14.43 0.03
C ILE A 550 2.81 14.04 1.51
N GLY A 551 1.68 14.20 2.18
CA GLY A 551 1.51 13.85 3.60
C GLY A 551 1.66 12.35 3.88
N SER A 552 1.15 11.48 3.00
CA SER A 552 1.32 10.03 3.13
C SER A 552 2.78 9.62 2.92
N LEU A 553 3.46 10.19 1.92
CA LEU A 553 4.88 9.97 1.66
C LEU A 553 5.77 10.48 2.80
N GLN A 554 5.46 11.65 3.38
CA GLN A 554 6.15 12.17 4.57
C GLN A 554 6.00 11.20 5.75
N SER A 555 4.79 10.67 5.97
CA SER A 555 4.51 9.72 7.05
C SER A 555 5.31 8.41 6.85
N ARG A 556 5.31 7.87 5.63
CA ARG A 556 6.09 6.67 5.26
C ARG A 556 7.59 6.86 5.47
N LEU A 557 8.16 7.97 4.99
CA LEU A 557 9.58 8.28 5.17
C LEU A 557 9.95 8.56 6.62
N SER A 558 9.08 9.23 7.39
CA SER A 558 9.31 9.46 8.83
C SER A 558 9.35 8.13 9.59
N PHE A 559 8.41 7.23 9.32
CA PHE A 559 8.43 5.90 9.90
C PHE A 559 9.70 5.12 9.53
N GLY A 560 10.07 5.13 8.25
CA GLY A 560 11.33 4.52 7.79
C GLY A 560 12.57 5.11 8.47
N ASN A 561 12.61 6.44 8.65
CA ASN A 561 13.69 7.13 9.36
C ASN A 561 13.81 6.67 10.82
N ASP A 562 12.70 6.55 11.53
CA ASP A 562 12.67 6.13 12.93
C ASP A 562 13.11 4.66 13.08
N GLN A 563 12.70 3.79 12.15
CA GLN A 563 13.16 2.40 12.09
C GLN A 563 14.68 2.31 11.86
N LEU A 564 15.21 3.08 10.89
CA LEU A 564 16.65 3.13 10.62
C LEU A 564 17.45 3.69 11.80
N ALA A 565 16.90 4.68 12.51
CA ALA A 565 17.51 5.26 13.70
C ALA A 565 17.61 4.22 14.84
N SER A 566 16.52 3.50 15.10
CA SER A 566 16.48 2.40 16.07
C SER A 566 17.46 1.28 15.71
N LEU A 567 17.50 0.86 14.44
CA LEU A 567 18.48 -0.13 13.96
C LEU A 567 19.90 0.37 14.15
N ARG A 568 20.21 1.61 13.77
CA ARG A 568 21.54 2.19 13.98
C ARG A 568 21.92 2.17 15.47
N GLU A 569 21.02 2.57 16.36
CA GLU A 569 21.28 2.56 17.81
C GLU A 569 21.59 1.14 18.32
N ASN A 570 20.78 0.15 17.93
CA ASN A 570 21.00 -1.25 18.29
C ASN A 570 22.38 -1.76 17.83
N TYR A 571 22.79 -1.44 16.61
CA TYR A 571 24.08 -1.85 16.06
C TYR A 571 25.26 -1.12 16.71
N VAL A 572 25.11 0.19 17.01
CA VAL A 572 26.11 0.96 17.77
C VAL A 572 26.26 0.39 19.18
N ALA A 573 25.14 0.09 19.85
CA ALA A 573 25.15 -0.51 21.17
C ALA A 573 25.76 -1.91 21.17
N ALA A 574 25.46 -2.74 20.17
CA ALA A 574 26.06 -4.06 20.02
C ALA A 574 27.57 -3.96 19.78
N ALA A 575 28.02 -3.07 18.90
CA ALA A 575 29.44 -2.82 18.65
C ALA A 575 30.16 -2.30 19.91
N SER A 576 29.52 -1.39 20.66
CA SER A 576 30.06 -0.88 21.94
C SER A 576 30.22 -2.00 22.96
N ARG A 577 29.20 -2.85 23.16
CA ARG A 577 29.26 -3.95 24.12
C ARG A 577 30.38 -4.96 23.78
N ILE A 578 30.59 -5.24 22.49
CA ILE A 578 31.71 -6.09 22.05
C ILE A 578 33.04 -5.44 22.42
N ASN A 579 33.23 -4.16 22.09
CA ASN A 579 34.46 -3.43 22.44
C ASN A 579 34.68 -3.37 23.96
N ASP A 580 33.63 -3.16 24.75
CA ASP A 580 33.74 -3.11 26.22
C ASP A 580 34.13 -4.46 26.82
N ILE A 581 33.52 -5.56 26.34
CA ILE A 581 33.90 -6.93 26.75
C ILE A 581 35.34 -7.23 26.33
N ASP A 582 35.73 -6.76 25.16
CA ASP A 582 37.06 -6.93 24.60
C ASP A 582 38.12 -6.21 25.44
N VAL A 583 37.88 -4.95 25.81
CA VAL A 583 38.73 -4.17 26.72
C VAL A 583 38.76 -4.79 28.11
N ALA A 584 37.63 -5.25 28.65
CA ALA A 584 37.58 -5.92 29.96
C ALA A 584 38.37 -7.24 29.98
N ALA A 585 38.27 -8.04 28.91
CA ALA A 585 39.02 -9.29 28.79
C ALA A 585 40.52 -9.03 28.62
N GLU A 586 40.90 -8.04 27.81
CA GLU A 586 42.32 -7.72 27.58
C GLU A 586 42.96 -7.07 28.81
N THR A 587 42.22 -6.23 29.56
CA THR A 587 42.69 -5.71 30.86
C THR A 587 42.90 -6.83 31.88
N ALA A 588 41.97 -7.79 31.98
CA ALA A 588 42.13 -8.95 32.86
C ALA A 588 43.36 -9.80 32.46
N ARG A 589 43.58 -9.99 31.16
CA ARG A 589 44.75 -10.71 30.63
C ARG A 589 46.05 -9.96 30.94
N MET A 590 46.09 -8.64 30.75
CA MET A 590 47.23 -7.79 31.10
C MET A 590 47.58 -7.94 32.58
N VAL A 591 46.60 -7.84 33.48
CA VAL A 591 46.82 -8.00 34.93
C VAL A 591 47.39 -9.39 35.24
N ALA A 592 46.85 -10.45 34.63
CA ALA A 592 47.38 -11.80 34.79
C ALA A 592 48.82 -11.95 34.28
N LEU A 593 49.16 -11.30 33.17
CA LEU A 593 50.52 -11.30 32.61
C LEU A 593 51.49 -10.49 33.48
N GLN A 594 51.08 -9.35 34.04
CA GLN A 594 51.88 -8.57 34.99
C GLN A 594 52.20 -9.39 36.24
N ILE A 595 51.21 -10.11 36.80
CA ILE A 595 51.43 -11.02 37.93
C ILE A 595 52.42 -12.13 37.54
N ARG A 596 52.27 -12.74 36.36
CA ARG A 596 53.21 -13.76 35.88
C ARG A 596 54.61 -13.22 35.65
N GLU A 597 54.76 -11.98 35.20
CA GLU A 597 56.07 -11.32 35.02
C GLU A 597 56.76 -11.14 36.37
N GLN A 598 56.03 -10.66 37.38
CA GLN A 598 56.52 -10.53 38.76
C GLN A 598 56.89 -11.88 39.37
N VAL A 599 56.04 -12.90 39.20
CA VAL A 599 56.32 -14.26 39.71
C VAL A 599 57.50 -14.90 38.98
N SER A 600 57.57 -14.77 37.65
CA SER A 600 58.65 -15.38 36.86
C SER A 600 59.99 -14.69 37.10
N SER A 601 60.00 -13.38 37.37
CA SER A 601 61.21 -12.65 37.76
C SER A 601 61.68 -13.03 39.17
N ALA A 602 60.75 -13.24 40.11
CA ALA A 602 61.07 -13.79 41.43
C ALA A 602 61.60 -15.24 41.35
N ILE A 603 61.00 -16.09 40.53
CA ILE A 603 61.47 -17.47 40.28
C ILE A 603 62.83 -17.47 39.59
N LEU A 604 63.07 -16.58 38.62
CA LEU A 604 64.38 -16.42 37.98
C LEU A 604 65.44 -16.02 39.01
N ALA A 605 65.13 -15.06 39.89
CA ALA A 605 66.01 -14.66 40.99
C ALA A 605 66.30 -15.84 41.94
N GLN A 606 65.28 -16.61 42.32
CA GLN A 606 65.42 -17.78 43.18
C GLN A 606 66.20 -18.93 42.50
N ALA A 607 65.94 -19.18 41.21
CA ALA A 607 66.63 -20.18 40.42
C ALA A 607 68.11 -19.83 40.21
N ASN A 608 68.46 -18.55 40.22
CA ASN A 608 69.84 -18.08 40.20
C ASN A 608 70.53 -18.19 41.58
N GLN A 609 69.78 -18.17 42.69
CA GLN A 609 70.32 -18.37 44.04
C GLN A 609 70.57 -19.85 44.40
N ALA A 610 69.80 -20.78 43.86
CA ALA A 610 69.96 -22.22 44.18
C ALA A 610 71.35 -22.80 43.82
N PRO A 611 71.99 -22.47 42.67
CA PRO A 611 73.37 -22.83 42.39
C PRO A 611 74.38 -22.16 43.32
N GLU A 612 74.14 -20.91 43.75
CA GLU A 612 75.04 -20.19 44.66
C GLU A 612 75.01 -20.76 46.08
N LEU A 613 73.83 -21.12 46.59
CA LEU A 613 73.68 -21.83 47.86
C LEU A 613 74.29 -23.22 47.80
N ALA A 614 74.19 -23.92 46.67
CA ALA A 614 74.88 -25.19 46.46
C ALA A 614 76.41 -25.02 46.39
N LEU A 615 76.90 -23.93 45.78
CA LEU A 615 78.32 -23.57 45.80
C LEU A 615 78.80 -23.25 47.22
N SER A 616 78.02 -22.51 48.01
CA SER A 616 78.37 -22.19 49.40
C SER A 616 78.39 -23.44 50.28
N LEU A 617 77.43 -24.37 50.09
CA LEU A 617 77.43 -25.65 50.81
C LEU A 617 78.61 -26.56 50.43
N ILE A 618 79.07 -26.52 49.18
CA ILE A 618 80.26 -27.26 48.73
C ILE A 618 81.55 -26.59 49.23
N ALA A 619 81.55 -25.25 49.36
CA ALA A 619 82.65 -24.48 49.93
C ALA A 619 82.73 -24.56 51.47
N ASP A 620 81.64 -24.93 52.16
CA ASP A 620 81.64 -25.22 53.60
C ASP A 620 82.05 -26.68 53.93
N ILE A 621 82.18 -27.55 52.90
CA ILE A 621 82.57 -28.97 53.04
C ILE A 621 84.05 -29.21 52.64
N ASN A 622 84.77 -28.22 52.13
CA ASN A 622 86.22 -28.25 51.86
C ASN A 622 86.91 -27.00 52.38
#